data_AF-A0A1B8Z907-F1
#
_entry.id   AF-A0A1B8Z907-F1
#
_cell.length_a   1.000
_cell.length_b   1.000
_cell.length_c   1.000
_cell.angle_alpha   90.00
_cell.angle_beta   90.00
_cell.angle_gamma   90.00
#
_symmetry.space_group_name_H-M   'P 1'
#
loop_
_entity.id
_entity.type
_entity.pdbx_description
1 polymer ?
#
loop_
_entity_poly.entity_id
_entity_poly.type
_entity_poly.pdbx_seq_one_letter_code
_entity_poly.pdbx_strand_id
1 'polypeptide(L)'
;MSGDAFRVVFAIWIVCMGYLLFDLFFRVPVKFIFDKSERCIYKKWMLSRKIMTFDEMAYFINEERGGYYYSIGKKRNQFVKNYRISNYFSGSKKSIEREDEYIKEILCPILIAVGISFNERE
;
A
#
# COMPACT_ATOMS: atom_id res chain seq x y z
N MET A 1 3.78 -47.18 10.39
CA MET A 1 3.51 -46.64 9.04
C MET A 1 4.69 -46.95 8.15
N SER A 2 4.47 -47.46 6.94
CA SER A 2 5.54 -47.68 5.96
C SER A 2 6.35 -46.39 5.75
N GLY A 3 7.67 -46.48 5.67
CA GLY A 3 8.56 -45.32 5.48
C GLY A 3 8.23 -44.49 4.24
N ASP A 4 7.62 -45.12 3.23
CA ASP A 4 7.17 -44.44 2.00
C ASP A 4 5.98 -43.53 2.26
N ALA A 5 5.02 -43.97 3.08
CA ALA A 5 3.88 -43.16 3.46
C ALA A 5 4.31 -41.93 4.27
N PHE A 6 5.31 -42.08 5.15
CA PHE A 6 5.87 -40.94 5.90
C PHE A 6 6.54 -39.92 4.97
N ARG A 7 7.31 -40.38 3.97
CA ARG A 7 7.95 -39.49 2.98
C ARG A 7 6.93 -38.70 2.15
N VAL A 8 5.85 -39.36 1.72
CA VAL A 8 4.79 -38.69 0.95
C VAL A 8 4.07 -37.64 1.79
N VAL A 9 3.70 -37.99 3.03
CA VAL A 9 3.04 -37.04 3.96
C VAL A 9 3.96 -35.86 4.28
N PHE A 10 5.26 -36.10 4.50
CA PHE A 10 6.23 -35.06 4.77
C PHE A 10 6.43 -34.11 3.59
N ALA A 11 6.45 -34.62 2.36
CA ALA A 11 6.54 -33.80 1.15
C ALA A 11 5.30 -32.90 0.99
N ILE A 12 4.10 -33.43 1.21
CA ILE A 12 2.86 -32.64 1.18
C ILE A 12 2.90 -31.55 2.27
N TRP A 13 3.35 -31.90 3.47
CA TRP A 13 3.45 -30.95 4.57
C TRP A 13 4.39 -29.78 4.27
N ILE A 14 5.55 -30.04 3.64
CA ILE A 14 6.49 -29.00 3.21
C ILE A 14 5.83 -28.05 2.20
N VAL A 15 5.13 -28.59 1.19
CA VAL A 15 4.45 -27.76 0.18
C VAL A 15 3.39 -26.89 0.83
N CYS A 16 2.56 -27.46 1.71
CA CYS A 16 1.55 -26.70 2.45
C CYS A 16 2.17 -25.61 3.34
N MET A 17 3.26 -25.92 4.05
CA MET A 17 3.97 -24.92 4.86
C MET A 17 4.60 -23.81 4.01
N GLY A 18 5.14 -24.14 2.84
CA GLY A 18 5.64 -23.15 1.89
C GLY A 18 4.54 -22.16 1.47
N TYR A 19 3.35 -22.65 1.11
CA TYR A 19 2.21 -21.80 0.77
C TYR A 19 1.73 -20.95 1.95
N LEU A 20 1.67 -21.53 3.15
CA LEU A 20 1.25 -20.82 4.35
C LEU A 20 2.22 -19.67 4.67
N LEU A 21 3.53 -19.92 4.63
CA LEU A 21 4.54 -18.89 4.84
C LEU A 21 4.47 -17.82 3.74
N PHE A 22 4.26 -18.22 2.48
CA PHE A 22 4.10 -17.25 1.39
C PHE A 22 2.90 -16.33 1.63
N ASP A 23 1.73 -16.88 1.96
CA ASP A 23 0.56 -16.06 2.27
C ASP A 23 0.83 -15.16 3.49
N LEU A 24 1.48 -15.69 4.52
CA LEU A 24 1.80 -14.94 5.73
C LEU A 24 2.75 -13.76 5.47
N PHE A 25 3.78 -13.90 4.63
CA PHE A 25 4.76 -12.83 4.40
C PHE A 25 4.35 -11.85 3.31
N PHE A 26 3.69 -12.31 2.25
CA PHE A 26 3.39 -11.48 1.07
C PHE A 26 2.01 -10.83 1.12
N ARG A 27 1.07 -11.37 1.91
CA ARG A 27 -0.28 -10.77 2.05
C ARG A 27 -0.36 -9.65 3.09
N VAL A 28 0.68 -9.46 3.91
CA VAL A 28 0.69 -8.38 4.92
C VAL A 28 0.59 -7.03 4.22
N PRO A 29 -0.40 -6.19 4.55
CA PRO A 29 -0.52 -4.88 3.96
C PRO A 29 0.71 -4.05 4.31
N VAL A 30 1.38 -3.55 3.28
CA VAL A 30 2.49 -2.61 3.44
C VAL A 30 1.98 -1.38 4.18
N LYS A 31 2.63 -1.04 5.29
CA LYS A 31 2.32 0.19 6.04
C LYS A 31 3.26 1.31 5.61
N PHE A 32 2.75 2.52 5.53
CA PHE A 32 3.55 3.72 5.28
C PHE A 32 3.65 4.54 6.56
N ILE A 33 4.85 5.01 6.89
CA ILE A 33 5.10 5.89 8.02
C ILE A 33 5.56 7.23 7.45
N PHE A 34 4.81 8.28 7.77
CA PHE A 34 5.12 9.66 7.42
C PHE A 34 5.77 10.30 8.64
N ASP A 35 7.09 10.48 8.61
CA ASP A 35 7.83 11.12 9.69
C ASP A 35 7.93 12.63 9.46
N LYS A 36 7.27 13.41 10.32
CA LYS A 36 7.27 14.88 10.26
C LYS A 36 8.62 15.49 10.67
N SER A 37 9.36 14.85 11.58
CA SER A 37 10.64 15.34 12.07
C SER A 37 11.71 15.25 10.99
N GLU A 38 11.81 14.10 10.35
CA GLU A 38 12.81 13.87 9.28
C GLU A 38 12.31 14.29 7.89
N ARG A 39 11.03 14.66 7.75
CA ARG A 39 10.37 14.97 6.48
C ARG A 39 10.54 13.83 5.46
N CYS A 40 10.38 12.58 5.93
CA CYS A 40 10.65 11.36 5.19
C CYS A 40 9.48 10.38 5.24
N ILE A 41 9.30 9.64 4.13
CA ILE A 41 8.28 8.60 3.99
C ILE A 41 8.99 7.24 3.98
N TYR A 42 8.58 6.39 4.92
CA TYR A 42 9.13 5.05 5.12
C TYR A 42 8.11 3.97 4.72
N LYS A 43 8.58 2.94 4.01
CA LYS A 43 7.84 1.69 3.79
C LYS A 43 8.13 0.77 4.95
N LYS A 44 7.10 0.33 5.67
CA LYS A 44 7.23 -0.70 6.70
C LYS A 44 6.61 -2.00 6.18
N TRP A 45 7.46 -2.97 5.92
CA TRP A 45 7.06 -4.36 5.64
C TRP A 45 7.51 -5.27 6.79
N MET A 46 8.81 -5.31 7.04
CA MET A 46 9.44 -5.88 8.24
C MET A 46 10.48 -4.90 8.81
N LEU A 47 11.27 -4.28 7.93
CA LEU A 47 12.12 -3.12 8.23
C LEU A 47 11.51 -1.84 7.63
N SER A 48 11.74 -0.70 8.30
CA SER A 48 11.42 0.64 7.79
C SER A 48 12.46 1.06 6.76
N ARG A 49 12.10 1.00 5.48
CA ARG A 49 12.96 1.47 4.39
C ARG A 49 12.49 2.84 3.90
N LYS A 50 13.38 3.83 3.91
CA LYS A 50 13.11 5.16 3.33
C LYS A 50 12.79 5.03 1.83
N ILE A 51 11.65 5.57 1.42
CA ILE A 51 11.20 5.55 0.02
C ILE A 51 11.47 6.90 -0.65
N MET A 52 11.02 7.97 -0.02
CA MET A 52 11.07 9.33 -0.55
C MET A 52 11.05 10.36 0.59
N THR A 53 11.46 11.59 0.31
CA THR A 53 11.28 12.74 1.21
C THR A 53 9.94 13.43 0.91
N PHE A 54 9.49 14.30 1.81
CA PHE A 54 8.26 15.07 1.65
C PHE A 54 8.32 16.00 0.43
N ASP A 55 9.48 16.61 0.17
CA ASP A 55 9.68 17.51 -0.98
C ASP A 55 9.59 16.79 -2.34
N GLU A 56 9.96 15.50 -2.37
CA GLU A 56 9.88 14.69 -3.59
C GLU A 56 8.50 14.05 -3.80
N MET A 57 7.62 14.12 -2.81
CA MET A 57 6.33 13.45 -2.84
C MET A 57 5.38 14.15 -3.83
N ALA A 58 4.78 13.35 -4.70
CA ALA A 58 3.63 13.74 -5.52
C ALA A 58 2.52 12.71 -5.30
N TYR A 59 1.28 13.18 -5.19
CA TYR A 59 0.11 12.31 -5.20
C TYR A 59 -0.53 12.31 -6.59
N PHE A 60 -1.11 11.19 -6.98
CA PHE A 60 -1.85 11.04 -8.23
C PHE A 60 -2.94 9.99 -8.07
N ILE A 61 -3.97 10.13 -8.91
CA ILE A 61 -5.11 9.24 -8.94
C ILE A 61 -4.92 8.33 -10.15
N ASN A 62 -4.87 7.03 -9.90
CA ASN A 62 -4.81 6.04 -10.96
C ASN A 62 -6.21 5.51 -11.20
N GLU A 63 -6.69 5.66 -12.43
CA GLU A 63 -7.96 5.10 -12.89
C GLU A 63 -7.70 3.72 -13.48
N GLU A 64 -8.37 2.70 -12.95
CA GLU A 64 -8.30 1.32 -13.42
C GLU A 64 -9.72 0.78 -13.57
N ARG A 65 -10.07 0.33 -14.79
CA ARG A 65 -11.27 -0.48 -15.10
C ARG A 65 -12.56 -0.04 -14.37
N GLY A 66 -12.90 1.25 -14.43
CA GLY A 66 -14.17 1.78 -13.89
C GLY A 66 -14.14 2.14 -12.39
N GLY A 67 -12.96 2.19 -11.79
CA GLY A 67 -12.73 2.78 -10.48
C GLY A 67 -11.35 3.42 -10.42
N TYR A 68 -10.96 3.85 -9.23
CA TYR A 68 -9.68 4.53 -9.03
C TYR A 68 -9.11 4.31 -7.64
N TYR A 69 -7.83 4.63 -7.50
CA TYR A 69 -7.13 4.63 -6.22
C TYR A 69 -6.09 5.75 -6.17
N TYR A 70 -5.86 6.26 -4.96
CA TYR A 70 -4.83 7.25 -4.68
C TYR A 70 -3.49 6.56 -4.51
N SER A 71 -2.47 7.12 -5.16
CA SER A 71 -1.09 6.67 -5.09
C SER A 71 -0.15 7.84 -4.87
N ILE A 72 0.99 7.54 -4.28
CA ILE A 72 2.09 8.50 -4.07
C ILE A 72 3.32 8.01 -4.82
N GLY A 73 4.12 8.94 -5.31
CA GLY A 73 5.32 8.63 -6.05
C GLY A 73 6.30 9.79 -6.00
N LYS A 74 7.51 9.55 -6.51
CA LYS A 74 8.50 10.61 -6.64
C LYS A 74 8.17 11.49 -7.83
N LYS A 75 8.12 12.81 -7.66
CA LYS A 75 7.83 13.80 -8.73
C LYS A 75 8.61 13.57 -10.03
N ARG A 76 9.90 13.20 -9.95
CA ARG A 76 10.75 12.93 -11.12
C ARG A 76 10.59 11.53 -11.74
N ASN A 77 9.99 10.56 -11.03
CA ASN A 77 9.91 9.14 -11.42
C ASN A 77 8.56 8.52 -11.05
N GLN A 78 7.48 9.29 -11.19
CA GLN A 78 6.15 8.98 -10.67
C GLN A 78 5.55 7.70 -11.28
N PHE A 79 5.87 7.41 -12.55
CA PHE A 79 5.37 6.21 -13.24
C PHE A 79 6.18 4.93 -12.94
N VAL A 80 7.44 5.07 -12.51
CA VAL A 80 8.33 3.92 -12.23
C VAL A 80 8.25 3.50 -10.77
N LYS A 81 8.05 4.45 -9.85
CA LYS A 81 7.98 4.21 -8.39
C LYS A 81 6.72 4.82 -7.81
N ASN A 82 5.58 4.24 -8.19
CA ASN A 82 4.30 4.52 -7.57
C ASN A 82 4.03 3.58 -6.38
N TYR A 83 3.35 4.10 -5.36
CA TYR A 83 2.96 3.39 -4.17
C TYR A 83 1.51 3.70 -3.88
N ARG A 84 0.67 2.68 -3.96
CA ARG A 84 -0.75 2.80 -3.62
C ARG A 84 -0.93 3.09 -2.14
N ILE A 85 -1.69 4.13 -1.81
CA ILE A 85 -1.95 4.56 -0.43
C ILE A 85 -3.42 4.42 -0.02
N SER A 86 -4.33 4.21 -0.97
CA SER A 86 -5.75 4.01 -0.69
C SER A 86 -6.27 2.65 -1.12
N ASN A 87 -7.44 2.30 -0.58
CA ASN A 87 -8.25 1.22 -1.10
C ASN A 87 -8.80 1.55 -2.50
N TYR A 88 -9.39 0.55 -3.16
CA TYR A 88 -10.02 0.72 -4.46
C TYR A 88 -11.37 1.39 -4.23
N PHE A 89 -11.59 2.52 -4.91
CA PHE A 89 -12.85 3.23 -4.90
C PHE A 89 -13.56 3.03 -6.23
N SER A 90 -14.86 2.76 -6.16
CA SER A 90 -15.76 2.68 -7.30
C SER A 90 -16.79 3.81 -7.21
N GLY A 91 -17.50 4.09 -8.30
CA GLY A 91 -18.61 5.08 -8.30
C GLY A 91 -19.87 4.64 -7.55
N SER A 92 -19.79 3.66 -6.65
CA SER A 92 -20.96 3.21 -5.86
C SER A 92 -21.15 4.08 -4.62
N LYS A 93 -22.40 4.29 -4.18
CA LYS A 93 -22.73 5.18 -3.04
C LYS A 93 -21.94 4.87 -1.76
N LYS A 94 -21.81 3.58 -1.41
CA LYS A 94 -21.02 3.12 -0.24
C LYS A 94 -19.52 3.30 -0.42
N SER A 95 -19.03 3.36 -1.66
CA SER A 95 -17.62 3.59 -1.92
C SER A 95 -17.28 5.06 -1.84
N ILE A 96 -18.17 5.95 -2.29
CA ILE A 96 -18.01 7.41 -2.17
C ILE A 96 -17.95 7.80 -0.69
N GLU A 97 -18.84 7.28 0.15
CA GLU A 97 -18.82 7.56 1.60
C GLU A 97 -17.49 7.15 2.26
N ARG A 98 -16.95 5.97 1.89
CA ARG A 98 -15.64 5.51 2.38
C ARG A 98 -14.47 6.32 1.81
N GLU A 99 -14.63 6.88 0.62
CA GLU A 99 -13.65 7.77 0.03
C GLU A 99 -13.62 9.10 0.77
N ASP A 100 -14.77 9.72 1.04
CA ASP A 100 -14.84 10.97 1.79
C ASP A 100 -14.22 10.82 3.18
N GLU A 101 -14.50 9.70 3.86
CA GLU A 101 -13.87 9.37 5.15
C GLU A 101 -12.35 9.22 5.01
N TYR A 102 -11.88 8.53 3.96
CA TYR A 102 -10.45 8.40 3.67
C TYR A 102 -9.78 9.75 3.39
N ILE A 103 -10.42 10.62 2.60
CA ILE A 103 -9.89 11.93 2.25
C ILE A 103 -9.75 12.77 3.52
N LYS A 104 -10.80 12.83 4.32
CA LYS A 104 -10.87 13.64 5.53
C LYS A 104 -9.90 13.17 6.62
N GLU A 105 -9.90 11.88 6.92
CA GLU A 105 -9.18 11.34 8.08
C GLU A 105 -7.74 10.94 7.76
N ILE A 106 -7.40 10.69 6.49
CA ILE A 106 -6.07 10.17 6.09
C ILE A 106 -5.38 11.08 5.08
N LEU A 107 -6.00 11.34 3.92
CA LEU A 107 -5.31 12.03 2.83
C LEU A 107 -5.01 13.50 3.17
N CYS A 108 -6.00 14.25 3.66
CA CYS A 108 -5.84 15.65 4.03
C CYS A 108 -4.77 15.86 5.11
N PRO A 109 -4.77 15.12 6.25
CA PRO A 109 -3.71 15.21 7.24
C PRO A 109 -2.31 14.94 6.67
N ILE A 110 -2.17 13.97 5.77
CA ILE A 110 -0.89 13.66 5.12
C ILE A 110 -0.45 14.84 4.24
N LEU A 111 -1.35 15.38 3.41
CA LEU A 111 -1.03 16.49 2.52
C LEU A 111 -0.65 17.76 3.29
N ILE A 112 -1.37 18.07 4.38
CA ILE A 112 -1.03 19.16 5.30
C ILE A 112 0.35 18.93 5.92
N ALA A 113 0.66 17.71 6.38
CA ALA A 113 1.95 17.38 6.97
C ALA A 113 3.12 17.53 5.98
N VAL A 114 2.87 17.25 4.70
CA VAL A 114 3.86 17.32 3.62
C VAL A 114 3.97 18.74 3.04
N GLY A 115 2.94 19.59 3.25
CA GLY A 115 2.87 20.95 2.73
C GLY A 115 2.38 21.03 1.28
N ILE A 116 1.62 20.04 0.83
CA ILE A 116 1.02 20.00 -0.50
C ILE A 116 -0.45 20.43 -0.39
N SER A 117 -0.89 21.35 -1.24
CA SER A 117 -2.30 21.71 -1.35
C SER A 117 -3.08 20.54 -1.95
N PHE A 118 -4.17 20.13 -1.29
CA PHE A 118 -5.10 19.19 -1.88
C PHE A 118 -5.80 19.88 -3.05
N ASN A 119 -5.54 19.40 -4.26
CA ASN A 119 -6.30 19.77 -5.44
C ASN A 119 -7.53 18.86 -5.47
N GLU A 120 -8.64 19.33 -4.89
CA GLU A 120 -9.95 18.80 -5.27
C GLU A 120 -10.08 18.99 -6.78
N ARG A 121 -10.31 17.90 -7.52
CA ARG A 121 -10.60 18.03 -8.94
C ARG A 121 -11.84 18.91 -9.09
N GLU A 122 -11.70 19.99 -9.87
CA GLU A 122 -12.81 20.62 -10.59
C GLU A 122 -13.61 19.58 -11.38
#